data_AF-A0A6V7IG80-F1
#
_entry.id   AF-A0A6V7IG80-F1
#
_cell.length_a   1.000
_cell.length_b   1.000
_cell.length_c   1.000
_cell.angle_alpha   90.00
_cell.angle_beta   90.00
_cell.angle_gamma   90.00
#
_symmetry.space_group_name_H-M   'P 1'
#
loop_
_entity.id
_entity.type
_entity.pdbx_description
1 polymer ?
#
loop_
_entity_poly.entity_id
_entity_poly.type
_entity_poly.pdbx_seq_one_letter_code
_entity_poly.pdbx_strand_id
1 'polypeptide(L)' 'NVSIAVVGKDQEFEILGETDTAKFLTAIEGDEKRGRPAAGQEPQQDDQPPQDPPSDERPEPRVSVAMDTE' A
#
# COMPACT_ATOMS: atom_id res chain seq x y z
N ASN A 1 23.43 8.56 1.83
CA ASN A 1 24.04 7.53 2.71
C ASN A 1 23.00 6.53 3.21
N VAL A 2 22.16 5.99 2.33
CA VAL A 2 21.13 5.00 2.71
C VAL A 2 21.21 3.83 1.75
N SER A 3 20.82 2.65 2.23
CA SER A 3 20.69 1.45 1.43
C SER A 3 19.34 0.82 1.75
N ILE A 4 18.67 0.29 0.72
CA ILE A 4 17.35 -0.33 0.82
C ILE A 4 17.51 -1.79 0.42
N ALA A 5 16.94 -2.70 1.21
CA ALA A 5 16.87 -4.12 0.88
C ALA A 5 15.44 -4.62 0.94
N VAL A 6 15.11 -5.57 0.06
CA VAL A 6 13.78 -6.20 -0.03
C VAL A 6 13.89 -7.67 0.35
N VAL A 7 12.94 -8.13 1.15
CA VAL A 7 12.82 -9.54 1.55
C VAL A 7 11.36 -9.89 1.76
N GLY A 8 10.97 -11.11 1.45
CA GLY A 8 9.59 -11.56 1.59
C GLY A 8 9.44 -13.05 1.38
N LYS A 9 8.20 -13.53 1.53
CA LYS A 9 7.87 -14.90 1.14
C LYS A 9 8.07 -15.03 -0.38
N ASP A 10 8.82 -16.04 -0.80
CA ASP A 10 9.19 -16.29 -2.19
C ASP A 10 10.04 -15.18 -2.85
N GLN A 11 10.64 -14.29 -2.04
CA GLN A 11 11.56 -13.25 -2.49
C GLN A 11 12.91 -13.43 -1.78
N GLU A 12 13.96 -13.70 -2.56
CA GLU A 12 15.32 -13.73 -2.03
C GLU A 12 15.74 -12.36 -1.53
N PHE A 13 16.59 -12.34 -0.50
CA PHE A 13 17.12 -11.11 0.06
C PHE A 13 17.96 -10.39 -0.99
N GLU A 14 17.56 -9.17 -1.32
CA GLU A 14 18.20 -8.35 -2.33
C GLU A 14 18.47 -6.95 -1.78
N ILE A 15 19.70 -6.47 -1.96
CA ILE A 15 20.08 -5.07 -1.69
C ILE A 15 19.97 -4.30 -2.99
N LEU A 16 19.17 -3.23 -2.99
CA LEU A 16 18.92 -2.43 -4.18
C LEU A 16 20.12 -1.54 -4.51
N GLY A 17 20.39 -1.42 -5.81
CA GLY A 17 21.36 -0.47 -6.34
C GLY A 17 20.87 0.98 -6.26
N GLU A 18 21.76 1.93 -6.57
CA GLU A 18 21.48 3.37 -6.48
C GLU A 18 20.30 3.80 -7.36
N THR A 19 20.23 3.31 -8.60
CA THR A 19 19.15 3.62 -9.55
C THR A 19 17.78 3.21 -9.03
N ASP A 20 17.67 2.05 -8.40
CA ASP A 20 16.39 1.56 -7.86
C ASP A 20 16.04 2.21 -6.53
N THR A 21 17.06 2.45 -5.70
CA THR A 21 16.92 3.21 -4.45
C THR A 21 16.37 4.62 -4.72
N ALA A 22 16.84 5.30 -5.78
CA ALA A 22 16.39 6.63 -6.14
C ALA A 22 14.87 6.73 -6.37
N LYS A 23 14.25 5.68 -6.95
CA LYS A 23 12.81 5.65 -7.22
C LYS A 23 11.99 5.78 -5.94
N PHE A 24 12.40 5.06 -4.89
CA PHE A 24 11.73 5.11 -3.59
C PHE A 24 11.95 6.43 -2.88
N LEU A 25 13.16 7.01 -2.99
CA LEU A 25 13.47 8.30 -2.39
C LEU A 25 12.67 9.44 -3.04
N THR A 26 12.56 9.46 -4.37
CA THR A 26 11.74 10.44 -5.09
C THR A 26 10.26 10.35 -4.70
N ALA A 27 9.75 9.15 -4.43
CA ALA A 27 8.37 8.98 -3.96
C ALA A 27 8.13 9.61 -2.57
N ILE A 28 9.15 9.64 -1.71
CA ILE A 28 9.08 10.20 -0.35
C ILE A 28 9.25 11.72 -0.36
N GLU A 29 10.11 12.27 -1.22
CA GLU A 29 10.29 13.74 -1.36
C GLU A 29 9.00 14.46 -1.76
N GLY A 30 8.10 13.81 -2.50
CA GLY A 30 6.78 14.36 -2.84
C GLY A 30 5.71 14.16 -1.76
N ASP A 31 5.98 13.32 -0.77
CA ASP A 31 5.00 12.82 0.21
C ASP A 31 4.76 13.77 1.40
N GLU A 32 5.65 14.75 1.59
CA GLU A 32 5.50 15.79 2.61
C GLU A 32 4.22 16.62 2.43
N LYS A 33 3.68 16.65 1.20
CA LYS A 33 2.41 17.31 0.87
C LYS A 33 1.17 16.47 1.17
N ARG A 34 1.31 15.16 1.42
CA ARG A 34 0.18 14.24 1.71
C ARG A 34 -0.19 14.15 3.18
N GLY A 35 0.27 15.10 4.01
CA GLY A 35 -0.25 15.28 5.36
C GLY A 35 0.38 14.35 6.38
N ARG A 36 1.70 14.12 6.30
CA ARG A 36 2.41 13.55 7.44
C ARG A 36 2.23 14.53 8.62
N PRO A 37 1.64 14.12 9.75
CA PRO A 37 1.57 15.00 10.90
C PRO A 37 3.00 15.43 11.24
N ALA A 38 3.21 16.74 11.34
CA ALA A 38 4.51 17.29 11.68
C ALA A 38 5.01 16.61 12.96
N ALA A 39 6.30 16.27 13.04
CA ALA A 39 6.87 15.71 14.25
C ALA A 39 6.57 16.66 15.43
N GLY A 40 5.65 16.26 16.31
CA GLY A 40 5.13 17.09 17.40
C GLY A 40 3.61 17.32 17.41
N GLN A 41 2.86 16.85 16.41
CA GLN A 41 1.39 16.81 16.51
C GLN A 41 0.95 15.60 17.33
N GLU A 42 0.19 15.85 18.39
CA GLU A 42 -0.45 14.81 19.19
C GLU A 42 -1.40 14.00 18.31
N PRO A 43 -1.43 12.65 18.41
CA PRO A 43 -2.37 11.84 17.67
C PRO A 43 -3.79 12.29 18.05
N GLN A 44 -4.51 12.82 17.07
CA GLN A 44 -5.90 13.25 17.25
C GLN A 44 -6.71 11.99 17.58
N GLN A 45 -7.31 11.95 18.77
CA GLN A 45 -8.15 10.83 19.18
C GLN A 45 -9.32 10.72 18.21
N ASP A 46 -9.46 9.55 17.58
CA ASP A 46 -10.60 9.23 16.73
C ASP A 46 -11.78 8.84 17.64
N ASP A 47 -12.40 9.84 18.25
CA ASP A 47 -13.60 9.69 19.09
C ASP A 47 -14.86 9.43 18.24
N GLN A 48 -14.72 9.24 16.92
CA GLN A 48 -15.88 8.92 16.08
C GLN A 48 -16.29 7.45 16.27
N PRO A 49 -17.61 7.19 16.37
CA PRO A 49 -18.12 5.84 16.37
C PRO A 49 -17.73 5.14 15.05
N PRO A 50 -17.49 3.81 15.07
CA PRO A 50 -17.25 3.04 13.84
C PRO A 50 -18.34 3.31 12.80
N GLN A 51 -17.93 3.57 11.55
CA GLN A 51 -18.90 3.70 10.46
C GLN A 51 -19.57 2.36 10.18
N ASP A 52 -20.88 2.40 9.93
CA ASP A 52 -21.63 1.24 9.47
C ASP A 52 -21.07 0.74 8.13
N PRO A 53 -20.99 -0.59 7.92
CA PRO A 53 -20.56 -1.13 6.64
C PRO A 53 -21.54 -0.69 5.53
N PRO A 54 -21.04 -0.43 4.31
CA PRO A 54 -21.91 -0.12 3.18
C PRO A 54 -22.86 -1.29 2.90
N SER A 55 -24.13 -1.00 2.63
CA SER A 55 -25.13 -2.01 2.22
C SER A 55 -24.60 -2.82 1.04
N ASP A 56 -24.64 -4.14 1.18
CA ASP A 56 -24.05 -5.12 0.28
C ASP A 56 -24.89 -5.32 -1.00
N GLU A 57 -25.23 -4.22 -1.71
CA GLU A 57 -25.88 -4.25 -3.03
C GLU A 57 -24.86 -4.45 -4.16
N ARG A 58 -23.74 -5.13 -3.90
CA ARG A 58 -22.82 -5.50 -4.97
C ARG A 58 -23.42 -6.69 -5.72
N PRO A 59 -23.57 -6.62 -7.06
CA PRO A 59 -23.99 -7.77 -7.84
C PRO A 59 -23.03 -8.93 -7.58
N GLU A 60 -23.56 -10.10 -7.21
CA GLU A 60 -22.73 -11.29 -7.00
C GLU A 60 -21.89 -11.56 -8.27
N PRO A 61 -20.56 -11.78 -8.12
CA PRO A 61 -19.71 -12.06 -9.25
C PRO A 61 -20.14 -13.37 -9.91
N ARG A 62 -20.64 -13.29 -11.14
CA ARG A 62 -21.01 -14.47 -11.94
C ARG A 62 -19.73 -15.12 -12.46
N VAL A 63 -19.45 -16.34 -11.99
CA VAL A 63 -18.35 -17.17 -12.49
C VAL A 63 -18.75 -17.76 -13.84
N SER A 64 -18.05 -17.37 -14.90
CA SER A 64 -18.17 -18.00 -16.22
C SER A 64 -17.16 -19.14 -16.33
N VAL A 65 -17.63 -20.39 -16.31
CA VAL A 65 -16.78 -21.56 -16.58
C VAL A 65 -16.71 -21.74 -18.09
N ALA A 66 -15.53 -21.55 -18.68
CA ALA A 66 -15.27 -21.97 -20.05
C ALA A 66 -15.14 -23.50 -20.06
N MET A 67 -16.10 -24.19 -20.66
CA MET A 67 -15.97 -25.61 -20.97
C MET A 67 -15.11 -25.73 -22.24
N ASP A 68 -13.89 -26.25 -22.08
CA ASP A 68 -13.07 -26.69 -23.20
C ASP A 68 -13.81 -27.85 -23.90
N THR A 69 -14.03 -27.73 -25.21
CA THR A 69 -14.63 -28.79 -26.02
C THR A 69 -13.51 -29.42 -26.84
N GLU A 70 -13.32 -30.72 -26.64
CA GLU A 70 -12.35 -31.58 -27.34
C GLU A 70 -12.57 -31.65 -28.85
#